data_AF-A0A4C1VKK6-F1
#
_entry.id   AF-A0A4C1VKK6-F1
#
_cell.length_a   1.000
_cell.length_b   1.000
_cell.length_c   1.000
_cell.angle_alpha   90.00
_cell.angle_beta   90.00
_cell.angle_gamma   90.00
#
_symmetry.space_group_name_H-M   'P 1'
#
loop_
_entity.id
_entity.type
_entity.pdbx_description
1 polymer ?
#
loop_
_entity_poly.entity_id
_entity_poly.type
_entity_poly.pdbx_seq_one_letter_code
_entity_poly.pdbx_strand_id
1 'polypeptide(L)'
;MSILTFEIGKEIPADAILELFGKTFFEFCQDSGYDKILQVLGATPRDFLQNLDGLHDHLGTLYPGMRAPSFRCTERPEDGALVLHYYSDRPGLEHIVIGIVKTVASKLHNTEVKVEILKSKQECDHVQFLITETSTSGRVSAPEIAEIETLSLEPKVSPATFCRVFPFHLMFDRELCIVQAGRTVARLLPRLTSPGCKITDVLDTVRYTPTCDCM
;
A
#
# COMPACT_ATOMS: atom_id res chain seq x y z
N MET A 1 -23.73 -7.30 -28.30
CA MET A 1 -24.81 -7.40 -27.30
C MET A 1 -24.91 -8.86 -26.86
N SER A 2 -23.99 -9.30 -25.99
CA SER A 2 -24.02 -10.63 -25.37
C SER A 2 -24.72 -10.48 -24.04
N ILE A 3 -25.99 -10.86 -24.01
CA ILE A 3 -26.82 -10.84 -22.81
C ILE A 3 -26.29 -11.97 -21.94
N LEU A 4 -25.78 -11.63 -20.75
CA LEU A 4 -25.48 -12.59 -19.69
C LEU A 4 -26.79 -13.29 -19.29
N THR A 5 -27.02 -14.49 -19.81
CA THR A 5 -28.01 -15.41 -19.25
C THR A 5 -27.47 -15.94 -17.92
N PHE A 6 -27.78 -15.21 -16.85
CA PHE A 6 -27.69 -15.74 -15.50
C PHE A 6 -28.85 -16.73 -15.31
N GLU A 7 -28.53 -18.01 -15.08
CA GLU A 7 -29.50 -18.98 -14.60
C GLU A 7 -30.00 -18.55 -13.22
N ILE A 8 -31.25 -18.11 -13.17
CA ILE A 8 -31.99 -17.74 -11.96
C ILE A 8 -32.27 -19.03 -11.18
N GLY A 9 -31.45 -19.36 -10.19
CA GLY A 9 -31.68 -20.55 -9.36
C GLY A 9 -30.58 -21.00 -8.41
N LYS A 10 -29.35 -20.45 -8.49
CA LYS A 10 -28.29 -20.72 -7.51
C LYS A 10 -28.13 -19.50 -6.60
N GLU A 11 -28.27 -19.70 -5.29
CA GLU A 11 -27.79 -18.72 -4.30
C GLU A 11 -26.27 -18.61 -4.48
N ILE A 12 -25.81 -17.52 -5.09
CA ILE A 12 -24.39 -17.21 -5.21
C ILE A 12 -23.96 -16.62 -3.87
N PRO A 13 -22.91 -17.15 -3.22
CA PRO A 13 -22.42 -16.59 -1.97
C PRO A 13 -21.99 -15.12 -2.17
N ALA A 14 -22.28 -14.27 -1.19
CA ALA A 14 -21.97 -12.84 -1.25
C ALA A 14 -20.49 -12.57 -1.56
N ASP A 15 -19.60 -13.41 -1.04
CA ASP A 15 -18.15 -13.34 -1.25
C ASP A 15 -17.79 -13.46 -2.74
N ALA A 16 -18.44 -14.38 -3.48
CA ALA A 16 -18.23 -14.55 -4.91
C ALA A 16 -18.79 -13.37 -5.72
N ILE A 17 -19.89 -12.77 -5.27
CA ILE A 17 -20.45 -11.56 -5.88
C ILE A 17 -19.49 -10.38 -5.68
N LEU A 18 -18.94 -10.21 -4.48
CA LEU A 18 -17.99 -9.13 -4.17
C LEU A 18 -16.66 -9.30 -4.91
N GLU A 19 -16.18 -10.54 -5.07
CA GLU A 19 -15.00 -10.82 -5.89
C GLU A 19 -15.25 -10.45 -7.35
N LEU A 20 -16.39 -10.85 -7.92
CA LEU A 20 -16.78 -10.47 -9.28
C LEU A 20 -16.92 -8.95 -9.41
N PHE A 21 -17.53 -8.30 -8.42
CA PHE A 21 -17.63 -6.85 -8.37
C PHE A 21 -16.26 -6.18 -8.39
N GLY A 22 -15.28 -6.69 -7.64
CA GLY A 22 -13.91 -6.18 -7.66
C GLY A 22 -13.26 -6.22 -9.05
N LYS A 23 -13.48 -7.31 -9.80
CA LYS A 23 -13.05 -7.41 -11.20
C LYS A 23 -13.72 -6.37 -12.08
N THR A 24 -15.05 -6.30 -12.04
CA THR A 24 -15.82 -5.36 -12.86
C THR A 24 -15.51 -3.90 -12.50
N PHE A 25 -15.25 -3.61 -11.23
CA PHE A 25 -14.84 -2.29 -10.77
C PHE A 25 -13.48 -1.87 -11.36
N PHE A 26 -12.51 -2.79 -11.39
CA PHE A 26 -11.23 -2.51 -12.03
C PHE A 26 -11.38 -2.21 -13.53
N GLU A 27 -12.19 -3.00 -14.23
CA GLU A 27 -12.52 -2.78 -15.65
C GLU A 27 -13.18 -1.42 -15.88
N PHE A 28 -14.16 -1.08 -15.04
CA PHE A 28 -14.80 0.23 -15.06
C PHE A 28 -13.82 1.38 -14.86
N CYS A 29 -12.84 1.24 -13.95
CA CYS A 29 -11.80 2.25 -13.76
C CYS A 29 -10.95 2.45 -15.01
N GLN A 30 -10.60 1.37 -15.72
CA GLN A 30 -9.89 1.46 -16.99
C GLN A 30 -10.72 2.22 -18.04
N ASP A 31 -11.98 1.83 -18.21
CA ASP A 31 -12.91 2.43 -19.18
C ASP A 31 -13.23 3.90 -18.86
N SER A 32 -13.17 4.27 -17.58
CA SER A 32 -13.36 5.65 -17.10
C SER A 32 -12.14 6.56 -17.31
N GLY A 33 -11.10 6.07 -17.98
CA GLY A 33 -9.92 6.84 -18.35
C GLY A 33 -8.75 6.74 -17.37
N TYR A 34 -8.83 5.88 -16.35
CA TYR A 34 -7.72 5.63 -15.41
C TYR A 34 -6.77 4.53 -15.89
N ASP A 35 -6.98 3.95 -17.07
CA ASP A 35 -6.13 2.87 -17.61
C ASP A 35 -4.63 3.21 -17.57
N LYS A 36 -4.25 4.41 -18.04
CA LYS A 36 -2.85 4.84 -18.06
C LYS A 36 -2.25 4.97 -16.66
N ILE A 37 -2.99 5.49 -15.68
CA ILE A 37 -2.45 5.65 -14.33
C ILE A 37 -2.33 4.27 -13.65
N LEU A 38 -3.29 3.36 -13.88
CA LEU A 38 -3.25 2.00 -13.36
C LEU A 38 -2.07 1.20 -13.91
N GLN A 39 -1.73 1.37 -15.19
CA GLN A 39 -0.59 0.69 -15.83
C GLN A 39 0.79 1.16 -15.32
N VAL A 40 0.90 2.38 -14.78
CA VAL A 40 2.18 2.95 -14.32
C VAL A 40 2.38 2.88 -12.81
N LEU A 41 1.45 2.29 -12.06
CA LEU A 41 1.55 2.19 -10.60
C LEU A 41 2.62 1.20 -10.11
N GLY A 42 3.05 0.25 -10.95
CA GLY A 42 4.06 -0.71 -10.54
C GLY A 42 4.44 -1.67 -11.64
N ALA A 43 5.65 -2.23 -11.56
CA ALA A 43 6.11 -3.28 -12.48
C ALA A 43 5.63 -4.68 -12.05
N THR A 44 5.37 -4.86 -10.75
CA THR A 44 4.87 -6.09 -10.13
C THR A 44 3.56 -5.84 -9.38
N PRO A 45 2.76 -6.89 -9.08
CA PRO A 45 1.58 -6.76 -8.22
C PRO A 45 1.89 -6.14 -6.85
N ARG A 46 3.08 -6.44 -6.30
CA ARG A 46 3.58 -5.85 -5.05
C ARG A 46 3.74 -4.33 -5.19
N ASP A 47 4.42 -3.87 -6.23
CA ASP A 47 4.66 -2.44 -6.46
C ASP A 47 3.33 -1.70 -6.68
N PHE A 48 2.43 -2.30 -7.46
CA PHE A 48 1.09 -1.75 -7.69
C PHE A 48 0.36 -1.52 -6.37
N LEU A 49 0.33 -2.53 -5.49
CA LEU A 49 -0.35 -2.45 -4.19
C LEU A 49 0.31 -1.45 -3.23
N GLN A 50 1.64 -1.34 -3.25
CA GLN A 50 2.36 -0.37 -2.42
C GLN A 50 2.13 1.09 -2.84
N ASN A 51 1.88 1.33 -4.13
CA ASN A 51 1.63 2.67 -4.67
C ASN A 51 0.16 3.07 -4.69
N LEU A 52 -0.77 2.16 -4.35
CA LEU A 52 -2.20 2.40 -4.45
C LEU A 52 -2.69 3.53 -3.53
N ASP A 53 -2.08 3.69 -2.36
CA ASP A 53 -2.37 4.80 -1.44
C ASP A 53 -2.08 6.16 -2.09
N GLY A 54 -1.01 6.26 -2.90
CA GLY A 54 -0.68 7.48 -3.64
C GLY A 54 -1.71 7.80 -4.72
N LEU A 55 -2.24 6.78 -5.41
CA LEU A 55 -3.38 6.96 -6.33
C LEU A 55 -4.61 7.47 -5.57
N HIS A 56 -4.94 6.86 -4.43
CA HIS A 56 -6.09 7.25 -3.63
C HIS A 56 -5.99 8.69 -3.13
N ASP A 57 -4.80 9.14 -2.72
CA ASP A 57 -4.57 10.54 -2.36
C ASP A 57 -4.84 11.48 -3.53
N HIS A 58 -4.43 11.11 -4.75
CA HIS A 58 -4.74 11.88 -5.94
C HIS A 58 -6.24 11.91 -6.23
N LEU A 59 -6.91 10.76 -6.20
CA LEU A 59 -8.35 10.65 -6.40
C LEU A 59 -9.16 11.42 -5.34
N GLY A 60 -8.65 11.51 -4.10
CA GLY A 60 -9.27 12.28 -3.03
C GLY A 60 -9.34 13.79 -3.31
N THR A 61 -8.48 14.29 -4.20
CA THR A 61 -8.57 15.68 -4.68
C THR A 61 -9.68 15.89 -5.70
N LEU A 62 -10.07 14.83 -6.43
CA LEU A 62 -11.12 14.86 -7.45
C LEU A 62 -12.50 14.55 -6.86
N TYR A 63 -12.54 13.70 -5.84
CA TYR A 63 -13.76 13.23 -5.19
C TYR A 63 -13.80 13.66 -3.72
N PRO A 64 -14.29 14.87 -3.40
CA PRO A 64 -14.41 15.34 -2.02
C PRO A 64 -15.22 14.37 -1.15
N GLY A 65 -14.69 14.03 0.02
CA GLY A 65 -15.31 13.09 0.96
C GLY A 65 -15.02 11.61 0.67
N MET A 66 -14.22 11.30 -0.35
CA MET A 66 -13.75 9.94 -0.58
C MET A 66 -12.91 9.45 0.60
N ARG A 67 -13.33 8.33 1.21
CA ARG A 67 -12.57 7.61 2.24
C ARG A 67 -11.94 6.38 1.62
N ALA A 68 -10.71 6.48 1.16
CA ALA A 68 -10.01 5.34 0.58
C ALA A 68 -9.53 4.35 1.65
N PRO A 69 -9.51 3.05 1.36
CA PRO A 69 -8.75 2.11 2.16
C PRO A 69 -7.23 2.31 1.94
N SER A 70 -6.43 1.89 2.92
CA SER A 70 -4.96 1.90 2.82
C SER A 70 -4.40 0.48 2.71
N PHE A 71 -3.32 0.35 1.94
CA PHE A 71 -2.68 -0.91 1.62
C PHE A 71 -1.20 -0.91 2.01
N ARG A 72 -0.76 -1.99 2.67
CA ARG A 72 0.66 -2.29 2.87
C ARG A 72 0.95 -3.69 2.41
N CYS A 73 2.09 -3.90 1.75
CA CYS A 73 2.52 -5.21 1.32
C CYS A 73 3.83 -5.55 2.02
N THR A 74 3.87 -6.68 2.73
CA THR A 74 5.06 -7.22 3.37
C THR A 74 5.37 -8.60 2.81
N GLU A 75 6.63 -9.02 2.95
CA GLU A 75 7.07 -10.37 2.59
C GLU A 75 7.19 -11.21 3.85
N ARG A 76 6.67 -12.42 3.76
CA ARG A 76 6.74 -13.41 4.80
C ARG A 76 8.16 -14.00 4.85
N PRO A 77 8.87 -13.93 5.99
CA PRO A 77 10.27 -14.37 6.07
C PRO A 77 10.48 -15.86 5.77
N GLU A 78 9.51 -16.72 6.09
CA GLU A 78 9.66 -18.17 5.99
C GLU A 78 9.61 -18.73 4.55
N ASP A 79 8.82 -18.13 3.65
CA ASP A 79 8.55 -18.65 2.30
C ASP A 79 8.60 -17.58 1.19
N GLY A 80 8.83 -16.30 1.56
CA GLY A 80 8.82 -15.18 0.62
C GLY A 80 7.44 -14.81 0.09
N ALA A 81 6.36 -15.38 0.62
CA ALA A 81 5.01 -15.09 0.16
C ALA A 81 4.59 -13.66 0.52
N LEU A 82 3.77 -13.04 -0.34
CA LEU A 82 3.30 -11.68 -0.12
C LEU A 82 2.11 -11.67 0.84
N VAL A 83 2.19 -10.80 1.86
CA VAL A 83 1.10 -10.52 2.80
C VAL A 83 0.61 -9.09 2.57
N LEU A 84 -0.63 -8.98 2.10
CA LEU A 84 -1.31 -7.70 1.90
C LEU A 84 -2.11 -7.34 3.15
N HIS A 85 -1.78 -6.21 3.75
CA HIS A 85 -2.48 -5.61 4.87
C HIS A 85 -3.47 -4.56 4.34
N TYR A 86 -4.76 -4.75 4.65
CA TYR A 86 -5.86 -3.91 4.19
C TYR A 86 -6.55 -3.21 5.36
N TYR A 87 -6.41 -1.89 5.39
CA TYR A 87 -6.99 -1.01 6.41
C TYR A 87 -8.20 -0.29 5.81
N SER A 88 -9.35 -0.40 6.46
CA SER A 88 -10.59 0.21 5.98
C SER A 88 -11.57 0.49 7.12
N ASP A 89 -12.21 1.65 7.06
CA ASP A 89 -13.34 2.01 7.91
C ASP A 89 -14.60 1.21 7.57
N ARG A 90 -14.70 0.69 6.34
CA ARG A 90 -15.87 -0.03 5.83
C ARG A 90 -15.71 -1.54 6.03
N PRO A 91 -16.49 -2.18 6.92
CA PRO A 91 -16.48 -3.63 7.09
C PRO A 91 -17.22 -4.34 5.95
N GLY A 92 -16.85 -5.59 5.65
CA GLY A 92 -17.54 -6.46 4.69
C GLY A 92 -17.18 -6.23 3.22
N LEU A 93 -16.10 -5.47 2.95
CA LEU A 93 -15.63 -5.17 1.59
C LEU A 93 -14.31 -5.87 1.23
N GLU A 94 -13.79 -6.71 2.11
CA GLU A 94 -12.54 -7.46 1.93
C GLU A 94 -12.51 -8.29 0.64
N HIS A 95 -13.63 -8.91 0.24
CA HIS A 95 -13.70 -9.73 -0.96
C HIS A 95 -13.59 -8.92 -2.27
N ILE A 96 -13.88 -7.61 -2.24
CA ILE A 96 -13.62 -6.73 -3.39
C ILE A 96 -12.13 -6.65 -3.67
N VAL A 97 -11.29 -6.60 -2.62
CA VAL A 97 -9.84 -6.54 -2.73
C VAL A 97 -9.32 -7.80 -3.43
N ILE A 98 -9.86 -8.98 -3.10
CA ILE A 98 -9.52 -10.24 -3.75
C ILE A 98 -9.73 -10.15 -5.27
N GLY A 99 -10.90 -9.65 -5.68
CA GLY A 99 -11.24 -9.47 -7.10
C GLY A 99 -10.31 -8.50 -7.82
N ILE A 100 -9.98 -7.38 -7.18
CA ILE A 100 -9.05 -6.37 -7.72
C ILE A 100 -7.64 -6.96 -7.87
N VAL A 101 -7.10 -7.60 -6.83
CA VAL A 101 -5.73 -8.16 -6.84
C VAL A 101 -5.59 -9.22 -7.93
N LYS A 102 -6.55 -10.16 -8.04
CA LYS A 102 -6.55 -11.17 -9.10
C LYS A 102 -6.62 -10.55 -10.50
N THR A 103 -7.43 -9.50 -10.66
CA THR A 103 -7.58 -8.81 -11.94
C THR A 103 -6.32 -8.04 -12.33
N VAL A 104 -5.69 -7.34 -11.38
CA VAL A 104 -4.41 -6.65 -11.59
C VAL A 104 -3.31 -7.63 -11.98
N ALA A 105 -3.15 -8.72 -11.22
CA ALA A 105 -2.13 -9.71 -11.49
C ALA A 105 -2.28 -10.32 -12.90
N SER A 106 -3.50 -10.73 -13.26
CA SER A 106 -3.78 -11.36 -14.56
C SER A 106 -3.71 -10.36 -15.73
N LYS A 107 -4.35 -9.19 -15.62
CA LYS A 107 -4.44 -8.22 -16.74
C LYS A 107 -3.20 -7.35 -16.92
N LEU A 108 -2.61 -6.86 -15.84
CA LEU A 108 -1.48 -5.93 -15.93
C LEU A 108 -0.13 -6.65 -15.92
N HIS A 109 -0.03 -7.79 -15.23
CA HIS A 109 1.26 -8.46 -15.01
C HIS A 109 1.33 -9.87 -15.60
N ASN A 110 0.29 -10.31 -16.32
CA ASN A 110 0.19 -11.65 -16.92
C ASN A 110 0.54 -12.77 -15.94
N THR A 111 0.15 -12.62 -14.68
CA THR A 111 0.46 -13.54 -13.58
C THR A 111 -0.84 -14.01 -12.92
N GLU A 112 -1.01 -15.31 -12.74
CA GLU A 112 -2.15 -15.85 -11.99
C GLU A 112 -1.78 -15.99 -10.51
N VAL A 113 -2.61 -15.41 -9.63
CA VAL A 113 -2.41 -15.42 -8.18
C VAL A 113 -3.62 -15.99 -7.45
N LYS A 114 -3.35 -16.76 -6.40
CA LYS A 114 -4.33 -17.16 -5.40
C LYS A 114 -4.23 -16.22 -4.21
N VAL A 115 -5.38 -15.69 -3.80
CA VAL A 115 -5.51 -14.74 -2.68
C VAL A 115 -6.42 -15.35 -1.63
N GLU A 116 -5.94 -15.46 -0.39
CA GLU A 116 -6.66 -16.06 0.74
C GLU A 116 -6.63 -15.14 1.96
N ILE A 117 -7.71 -15.07 2.73
CA ILE A 117 -7.73 -14.28 3.98
C ILE A 117 -6.98 -15.07 5.06
N LEU A 118 -5.92 -14.48 5.61
CA LEU A 118 -5.16 -15.03 6.73
C LEU A 118 -5.73 -14.63 8.08
N LYS A 119 -6.11 -13.35 8.21
CA LYS A 119 -6.65 -12.77 9.44
C LYS A 119 -7.77 -11.82 9.09
N SER A 120 -8.87 -11.94 9.82
CA SER A 120 -9.99 -11.02 9.73
C SER A 120 -9.78 -9.78 10.61
N LYS A 121 -10.62 -8.76 10.41
CA LYS A 121 -10.68 -7.57 11.28
C LYS A 121 -11.12 -7.88 12.73
N GLN A 122 -11.58 -9.09 13.01
CA GLN A 122 -11.95 -9.53 14.36
C GLN A 122 -10.70 -10.00 15.15
N GLU A 123 -9.68 -10.47 14.44
CA GLU A 123 -8.45 -11.01 15.01
C GLU A 123 -7.32 -9.97 15.06
N CYS A 124 -7.40 -8.94 14.21
CA CYS A 124 -6.41 -7.89 14.05
C CYS A 124 -7.10 -6.55 13.77
N ASP A 125 -6.38 -5.44 13.90
CA ASP A 125 -6.83 -4.10 13.55
C ASP A 125 -7.16 -3.92 12.04
N HIS A 126 -6.70 -4.85 11.20
CA HIS A 126 -6.88 -4.84 9.74
C HIS A 126 -7.00 -6.25 9.17
N VAL A 127 -7.44 -6.37 7.90
CA VAL A 127 -7.53 -7.67 7.22
C VAL A 127 -6.19 -8.00 6.57
N GLN A 128 -5.74 -9.26 6.69
CA GLN A 128 -4.52 -9.73 6.05
C GLN A 128 -4.85 -10.76 4.98
N PHE A 129 -4.31 -10.58 3.78
CA PHE A 129 -4.44 -11.52 2.68
C PHE A 129 -3.08 -12.14 2.35
N LEU A 130 -3.05 -13.46 2.16
CA LEU A 130 -1.91 -14.16 1.57
C LEU A 130 -2.07 -14.15 0.05
N ILE A 131 -1.05 -13.70 -0.66
CA ILE A 131 -1.00 -13.74 -2.13
C ILE A 131 0.08 -14.75 -2.53
N THR A 132 -0.32 -15.76 -3.30
CA THR A 132 0.57 -16.83 -3.80
C THR A 132 0.45 -16.92 -5.32
N GLU A 133 1.58 -16.96 -6.02
CA GLU A 133 1.57 -17.14 -7.47
C GLU A 133 1.27 -18.60 -7.83
N THR A 134 0.25 -18.82 -8.66
CA THR A 134 -0.18 -20.17 -9.09
C THR A 134 0.51 -20.65 -10.37
N SER A 135 1.09 -19.73 -11.13
CA SER A 135 1.83 -20.05 -12.35
C SER A 135 3.26 -19.56 -12.18
N THR A 136 4.19 -20.46 -11.90
CA THR A 136 5.62 -20.23 -12.11
C THR A 136 5.88 -20.21 -13.62
N SER A 137 5.37 -19.20 -14.31
CA SER A 137 5.68 -18.98 -15.73
C SER A 137 7.10 -18.46 -15.84
N GLY A 138 8.09 -19.28 -15.51
CA GLY A 138 9.49 -19.10 -15.86
C GLY A 138 9.99 -17.66 -15.80
N ARG A 139 9.55 -16.87 -14.81
CA ARG A 139 10.31 -15.71 -14.40
C ARG A 139 11.53 -16.34 -13.77
N VAL A 140 12.54 -16.60 -14.61
CA VAL A 140 13.92 -16.35 -14.22
C VAL A 140 13.80 -15.09 -13.39
N SER A 141 13.92 -15.22 -12.07
CA SER A 141 14.20 -14.08 -11.22
C SER A 141 15.24 -13.32 -12.02
N ALA A 142 14.86 -12.19 -12.64
CA ALA A 142 15.79 -11.41 -13.43
C ALA A 142 16.98 -11.29 -12.51
N PRO A 143 18.12 -11.93 -12.86
CA PRO A 143 19.06 -12.54 -11.93
C PRO A 143 19.10 -11.57 -10.80
N GLU A 144 18.49 -11.97 -9.67
CA GLU A 144 18.36 -11.14 -8.46
C GLU A 144 19.67 -10.37 -8.47
N ILE A 145 19.65 -9.06 -8.78
CA ILE A 145 20.90 -8.35 -9.08
C ILE A 145 21.62 -8.53 -7.78
N ALA A 146 22.51 -9.53 -7.72
CA ALA A 146 22.75 -10.25 -6.49
C ALA A 146 23.33 -9.18 -5.63
N GLU A 147 22.52 -8.65 -4.68
CA GLU A 147 22.59 -7.25 -4.26
C GLU A 147 24.06 -6.97 -4.13
N ILE A 148 24.62 -6.27 -5.12
CA ILE A 148 26.06 -6.40 -5.31
C ILE A 148 26.62 -5.99 -3.97
N GLU A 149 27.30 -6.93 -3.28
CA GLU A 149 27.90 -6.81 -1.94
C GLU A 149 29.02 -5.74 -1.94
N THR A 150 28.90 -4.75 -2.81
CA THR A 150 29.61 -3.48 -2.94
C THR A 150 28.97 -2.35 -2.12
N LEU A 151 27.85 -2.61 -1.44
CA LEU A 151 27.43 -1.74 -0.34
C LEU A 151 28.33 -2.05 0.86
N SER A 152 29.46 -1.35 0.93
CA SER A 152 30.25 -1.25 2.17
C SER A 152 29.29 -0.98 3.33
N LEU A 153 29.33 -1.83 4.36
CA LEU A 153 28.53 -1.69 5.59
C LEU A 153 28.86 -0.40 6.36
N GLU A 154 29.90 0.31 5.94
CA GLU A 154 30.29 1.60 6.48
C GLU A 154 29.36 2.72 5.95
N PRO A 155 28.94 3.65 6.83
CA PRO A 155 28.15 4.80 6.40
C PRO A 155 28.96 5.66 5.42
N LYS A 156 28.62 5.57 4.13
CA LYS A 156 29.27 6.32 3.05
C LYS A 156 28.97 7.82 3.08
N VAL A 157 27.97 8.25 3.86
CA VAL A 157 27.54 9.63 4.01
C VAL A 157 27.49 9.98 5.49
N SER A 158 28.17 11.06 5.88
CA SER A 158 28.10 11.55 7.26
C SER A 158 26.72 12.16 7.55
N PRO A 159 26.22 12.10 8.80
CA PRO A 159 24.96 12.72 9.18
C PRO A 159 24.89 14.22 8.82
N ALA A 160 26.01 14.94 8.97
CA ALA A 160 26.10 16.35 8.60
C ALA A 160 25.89 16.59 7.10
N THR A 161 26.41 15.72 6.24
CA THR A 161 26.16 15.78 4.79
C THR A 161 24.71 15.45 4.48
N PHE A 162 24.16 14.40 5.10
CA PHE A 162 22.75 14.02 4.94
C PHE A 162 21.79 15.18 5.29
N CYS A 163 22.02 15.87 6.43
CA CYS A 163 21.20 17.02 6.84
C CYS A 163 21.30 18.23 5.91
N ARG A 164 22.35 18.33 5.09
CA ARG A 164 22.50 19.35 4.05
C ARG A 164 21.81 18.95 2.76
N VAL A 165 21.89 17.68 2.38
CA VAL A 165 21.26 17.13 1.16
C VAL A 165 19.75 17.08 1.28
N PHE A 166 19.23 16.71 2.45
CA PHE A 166 17.80 16.66 2.76
C PHE A 166 17.43 17.78 3.74
N PRO A 167 17.21 19.01 3.27
CA PRO A 167 17.04 20.18 4.15
C PRO A 167 15.73 20.16 4.96
N PHE A 168 14.74 19.39 4.52
CA PHE A 168 13.42 19.21 5.15
C PHE A 168 13.19 17.73 5.46
N HIS A 169 13.96 17.18 6.40
CA HIS A 169 13.73 15.85 6.94
C HIS A 169 13.66 15.93 8.47
N LEU A 170 12.98 14.96 9.08
CA LEU A 170 12.93 14.75 10.51
C LEU A 170 13.10 13.26 10.79
N MET A 171 13.86 12.92 11.83
CA MET A 171 13.94 11.57 12.38
C MET A 171 13.61 11.65 13.85
N PHE A 172 12.83 10.69 14.34
CA PHE A 172 12.41 10.60 15.73
C PHE A 172 12.39 9.14 16.20
N ASP A 173 12.50 8.94 17.50
CA ASP A 173 12.48 7.62 18.13
C ASP A 173 11.05 7.12 18.41
N ARG A 174 10.93 6.00 19.13
CA ARG A 174 9.63 5.39 19.45
C ARG A 174 8.82 6.24 20.43
N GLU A 175 9.49 7.11 21.19
CA GLU A 175 8.91 8.06 22.13
C GLU A 175 8.50 9.38 21.45
N LEU A 176 8.62 9.44 20.12
CA LEU A 176 8.35 10.59 19.25
C LEU A 176 9.29 11.78 19.50
N CYS A 177 10.42 11.56 20.16
CA CYS A 177 11.44 12.58 20.39
C CYS A 177 12.27 12.76 19.12
N ILE A 178 12.47 14.01 18.71
CA ILE A 178 13.25 14.33 17.51
C ILE A 178 14.73 14.04 17.80
N VAL A 179 15.31 13.14 17.00
CA VAL A 179 16.73 12.75 17.08
C VAL A 179 17.59 13.43 16.01
N GLN A 180 17.00 13.76 14.86
CA GLN A 180 17.70 14.43 13.76
C GLN A 180 16.75 15.34 12.97
N ALA A 181 17.26 16.47 12.50
CA ALA A 181 16.52 17.41 11.67
C ALA A 181 17.39 17.97 10.53
N GLY A 182 16.77 18.21 9.38
CA GLY A 182 17.40 18.86 8.24
C GLY A 182 17.80 20.30 8.54
N ARG A 183 18.85 20.78 7.86
CA ARG A 183 19.45 22.09 8.17
C ARG A 183 18.47 23.25 8.00
N THR A 184 17.55 23.17 7.03
CA THR A 184 16.58 24.24 6.80
C THR A 184 15.44 24.17 7.80
N VAL A 185 14.85 23.00 8.05
CA VAL A 185 13.76 22.86 9.02
C VAL A 185 14.20 23.21 10.44
N ALA A 186 15.42 22.82 10.85
CA ALA A 186 15.99 23.20 12.13
C ALA A 186 16.21 24.72 12.27
N ARG A 187 16.57 25.39 11.17
CA ARG A 187 16.72 26.86 11.14
C ARG A 187 15.37 27.59 11.21
N LEU A 188 14.34 27.05 10.55
CA LEU A 188 13.00 27.64 10.54
C LEU A 188 12.25 27.39 11.85
N LEU A 189 12.47 26.23 12.48
CA LEU A 189 11.83 25.80 13.71
C LEU A 189 12.90 25.40 14.75
N PRO A 190 13.57 26.37 15.42
CA PRO A 190 14.63 26.09 16.38
C PRO A 190 14.19 25.23 17.57
N ARG A 191 12.88 25.18 17.87
CA ARG A 191 12.33 24.29 18.90
C ARG A 191 12.66 22.82 18.64
N LEU A 192 12.75 22.40 17.36
CA LEU A 192 13.07 21.02 16.97
C LEU A 192 14.45 20.55 17.45
N THR A 193 15.39 21.47 17.70
CA THR A 193 16.73 21.13 18.18
C THR A 193 16.83 21.13 19.71
N SER A 194 15.73 21.39 20.42
CA SER A 194 15.71 21.37 21.88
C SER A 194 15.76 19.93 22.37
N PRO A 195 16.56 19.61 23.41
CA PRO A 195 16.60 18.26 23.97
C PRO A 195 15.20 17.79 24.39
N GLY A 196 14.81 16.59 23.97
CA GLY A 196 13.53 15.99 24.32
C GLY A 196 12.31 16.60 23.63
N CYS A 197 12.49 17.43 22.59
CA CYS A 197 11.37 17.95 21.80
C CYS A 197 10.63 16.81 21.11
N LYS A 198 9.31 16.67 21.35
CA LYS A 198 8.50 15.71 20.61
C LYS A 198 8.03 16.32 19.29
N ILE A 199 7.86 15.47 18.27
CA ILE A 199 7.34 15.92 16.97
C ILE A 199 5.94 16.55 17.12
N THR A 200 5.12 16.01 18.01
CA THR A 200 3.76 16.48 18.33
C THR A 200 3.72 17.83 19.03
N ASP A 201 4.85 18.32 19.56
CA ASP A 201 4.90 19.65 20.20
C ASP A 201 5.04 20.79 19.18
N VAL A 202 5.31 20.44 17.92
CA VAL A 202 5.70 21.39 16.87
C VAL A 202 4.93 21.16 15.56
N LEU A 203 4.53 19.92 15.27
CA LEU A 203 3.90 19.55 14.00
C LEU A 203 2.67 18.67 14.23
N ASP A 204 1.63 18.96 13.46
CA ASP A 204 0.43 18.14 13.36
C ASP A 204 0.33 17.53 11.96
N THR A 205 0.01 16.24 11.89
CA THR A 205 -0.22 15.54 10.62
C THR A 205 -1.62 15.85 10.09
N VAL A 206 -1.69 16.48 8.91
CA VAL A 206 -2.96 16.93 8.32
C VAL A 206 -3.62 15.88 7.42
N ARG A 207 -2.84 14.92 6.91
CA ARG A 207 -3.33 13.82 6.07
C ARG A 207 -3.15 12.50 6.79
N TYR A 208 -4.15 11.63 6.66
CA TYR A 208 -4.34 10.42 7.48
C TYR A 208 -4.58 10.76 8.96
N THR A 209 -5.84 11.09 9.28
CA THR A 209 -6.35 10.90 10.65
C THR A 209 -6.92 9.49 10.70
N PRO A 210 -6.17 8.47 11.22
CA PRO A 210 -6.89 7.33 11.74
C PRO A 210 -7.83 7.92 12.77
N THR A 211 -9.12 7.61 12.70
CA THR A 211 -10.07 8.01 13.73
C THR A 211 -9.62 7.37 15.04
N CYS A 212 -8.68 7.99 15.73
CA CYS A 212 -8.52 7.90 17.17
C CYS A 212 -9.65 8.73 17.80
N ASP A 213 -10.90 8.41 17.43
CA ASP A 213 -12.07 8.70 18.25
C ASP A 213 -12.28 7.47 19.15
N CYS A 214 -11.28 7.20 19.99
CA CYS A 214 -11.38 6.26 21.09
C CYS A 214 -10.68 6.88 22.30
N MET A 215 -11.48 7.69 23.03
CA MET A 215 -11.31 8.26 24.37
C MET A 215 -10.33 9.42 24.56
#